data_AF-A0A6P8B105-F1
#
_entry.id   AF-A0A6P8B105-F1
#
_cell.length_a   1.000
_cell.length_b   1.000
_cell.length_c   1.000
_cell.angle_alpha   90.00
_cell.angle_beta   90.00
_cell.angle_gamma   90.00
#
_symmetry.space_group_name_H-M   'P 1'
#
loop_
_entity.id
_entity.type
_entity.pdbx_description
1 polymer ?
#
loop_
_entity_poly.entity_id
_entity_poly.type
_entity_poly.pdbx_seq_one_letter_code
_entity_poly.pdbx_strand_id
1 'polypeptide(L)'
;MKATSLYMLGLSTMAVFAQSPPPAEFGSSLDIGIVLYPGFQPLDVIGPSDIMLLLSASVNMTISFIWKEAGPVWARSPATQLPIQAPSFMATHSFADAPPLDILLIPGGGGSQYLSAVNDTAVEGFIRERYPSLKYLLSVCTGVRIPG
;
A
#
# COMPACT_ATOMS: atom_id res chain seq x y z
N MET A 1 41.02 16.22 -17.62
CA MET A 1 40.64 14.83 -17.32
C MET A 1 39.49 14.43 -18.23
N LYS A 2 39.75 13.55 -19.19
CA LYS A 2 38.72 12.94 -20.06
C LYS A 2 38.29 11.63 -19.37
N ALA A 3 37.00 11.45 -19.12
CA ALA A 3 36.45 10.16 -18.72
C ALA A 3 35.90 9.48 -19.98
N THR A 4 36.67 8.54 -20.50
CA THR A 4 36.28 7.63 -21.58
C THR A 4 35.50 6.48 -20.97
N SER A 5 34.32 6.20 -21.52
CA SER A 5 33.43 5.11 -21.12
C SER A 5 34.10 3.74 -21.36
N LEU A 6 33.92 2.79 -20.44
CA LEU A 6 34.29 1.38 -20.63
C LEU A 6 33.03 0.51 -20.48
N TYR A 7 32.43 0.17 -21.62
CA TYR A 7 31.50 -0.94 -21.74
C TYR A 7 32.27 -2.27 -21.75
N MET A 8 31.71 -3.27 -21.06
CA MET A 8 31.78 -4.73 -21.29
C MET A 8 32.17 -5.51 -20.03
N LEU A 9 31.28 -6.40 -19.59
CA LEU A 9 31.41 -7.85 -19.82
C LEU A 9 30.14 -8.57 -19.39
N GLY A 10 29.72 -9.52 -20.22
CA GLY A 10 28.36 -10.07 -20.27
C GLY A 10 27.99 -10.94 -19.08
N LEU A 11 26.75 -10.77 -18.61
CA LEU A 11 26.03 -11.84 -17.94
C LEU A 11 25.39 -12.71 -19.02
N SER A 12 25.84 -13.95 -19.11
CA SER A 12 25.12 -15.01 -19.80
C SER A 12 23.73 -15.15 -19.19
N THR A 13 22.70 -14.64 -19.86
CA THR A 13 21.32 -14.95 -19.53
C THR A 13 21.07 -16.43 -19.81
N MET A 14 20.91 -17.23 -18.75
CA MET A 14 20.18 -18.50 -18.85
C MET A 14 18.71 -18.15 -19.13
N ALA A 15 18.25 -18.35 -20.35
CA ALA A 15 16.82 -18.30 -20.65
C ALA A 15 16.22 -19.65 -20.24
N VAL A 16 15.52 -19.66 -19.10
CA VAL A 16 14.63 -20.77 -18.75
C VAL A 16 13.33 -20.55 -19.51
N PHE A 17 13.12 -21.28 -20.61
CA PHE A 17 11.81 -21.40 -21.24
C PHE A 17 11.01 -22.46 -20.46
N ALA A 18 10.50 -22.09 -19.30
CA ALA A 18 9.38 -22.81 -18.73
C ALA A 18 8.13 -22.44 -19.56
N GLN A 19 7.35 -23.43 -19.99
CA GLN A 19 5.97 -23.15 -20.36
C GLN A 19 5.30 -22.62 -19.11
N SER A 20 4.99 -21.32 -19.11
CA SER A 20 4.08 -20.77 -18.13
C SER A 20 2.82 -21.63 -18.18
N PRO A 21 2.32 -22.13 -17.03
CA PRO A 21 0.99 -22.72 -17.04
C PRO A 21 0.04 -21.71 -17.72
N PRO A 22 -0.98 -22.19 -18.47
CA PRO A 22 -1.98 -21.28 -19.01
C PRO A 22 -2.44 -20.36 -17.87
N PRO A 23 -2.52 -19.04 -18.09
CA PRO A 23 -3.01 -18.14 -17.06
C PRO A 23 -4.32 -18.73 -16.54
N ALA A 24 -4.41 -18.95 -15.23
CA ALA A 24 -5.67 -19.36 -14.62
C ALA A 24 -6.73 -18.40 -15.16
N GLU A 25 -7.87 -18.91 -15.66
CA GLU A 25 -8.96 -18.04 -16.11
C GLU A 25 -9.24 -17.05 -15.00
N PHE A 26 -8.83 -15.80 -15.23
CA PHE A 26 -8.94 -14.78 -14.21
C PHE A 26 -10.42 -14.53 -14.02
N GLY A 27 -10.93 -14.88 -12.84
CA GLY A 27 -12.19 -14.35 -12.37
C GLY A 27 -12.18 -12.82 -12.36
N SER A 28 -13.23 -12.22 -11.81
CA SER A 28 -13.26 -10.78 -11.55
C SER A 28 -11.95 -10.29 -10.89
N SER A 29 -11.50 -9.07 -11.22
CA SER A 29 -10.34 -8.42 -10.60
C SER A 29 -10.40 -8.52 -9.07
N LEU A 30 -9.26 -8.81 -8.43
CA LEU A 30 -9.10 -8.68 -6.98
C LEU A 30 -8.74 -7.22 -6.66
N ASP A 31 -9.68 -6.47 -6.10
CA ASP A 31 -9.48 -5.04 -5.85
C ASP A 31 -9.01 -4.78 -4.41
N ILE A 32 -7.79 -4.26 -4.27
CA ILE A 32 -7.11 -4.09 -2.99
C ILE A 32 -6.95 -2.61 -2.66
N GLY A 33 -7.41 -2.21 -1.48
CA GLY A 33 -7.16 -0.89 -0.92
C GLY A 33 -6.12 -0.94 0.19
N ILE A 34 -5.18 -0.01 0.19
CA ILE A 34 -4.23 0.22 1.27
C ILE A 34 -4.45 1.63 1.80
N VAL A 35 -4.86 1.75 3.06
CA VAL A 35 -5.08 3.05 3.68
C VAL A 35 -3.72 3.68 4.00
N LEU A 36 -3.55 4.94 3.61
CA LEU A 36 -2.46 5.79 4.07
C LEU A 36 -3.01 6.76 5.12
N TYR A 37 -2.14 7.33 5.96
CA TYR A 37 -2.47 8.47 6.85
C TYR A 37 -1.17 9.11 7.38
N PRO A 38 -1.13 10.41 7.70
CA PRO A 38 0.06 11.04 8.24
C PRO A 38 0.66 10.25 9.42
N GLY A 39 1.87 9.74 9.24
CA GLY A 39 2.52 8.88 10.24
C GLY A 39 2.31 7.37 10.09
N PHE A 40 1.80 6.88 8.96
CA PHE A 40 1.81 5.46 8.65
C PHE A 40 3.25 4.92 8.61
N GLN A 41 3.45 3.66 8.95
CA GLN A 41 4.76 3.00 8.88
C GLN A 41 5.03 2.57 7.43
N PRO A 42 6.09 3.07 6.75
CA PRO A 42 6.34 2.74 5.35
C PRO A 42 6.45 1.24 5.08
N LEU A 43 7.11 0.49 5.96
CA LEU A 43 7.29 -0.95 5.81
C LEU A 43 5.96 -1.72 5.82
N ASP A 44 4.98 -1.26 6.60
CA ASP A 44 3.66 -1.89 6.71
C ASP A 44 2.85 -1.72 5.40
N VAL A 45 3.21 -0.73 4.58
CA VAL A 45 2.64 -0.50 3.25
C VAL A 45 3.46 -1.23 2.18
N ILE A 46 4.79 -1.01 2.16
CA ILE A 46 5.68 -1.56 1.14
C ILE A 46 5.73 -3.08 1.21
N GLY A 47 5.83 -3.67 2.41
CA GLY A 47 6.00 -5.12 2.57
C GLY A 47 4.88 -5.92 1.89
N PRO A 48 3.60 -5.66 2.22
CA PRO A 48 2.47 -6.27 1.51
C PRO A 48 2.42 -5.89 0.02
N SER A 49 2.73 -4.64 -0.34
CA SER A 49 2.71 -4.18 -1.73
C SER A 49 3.72 -4.91 -2.62
N ASP A 50 4.89 -5.26 -2.09
CA ASP A 50 5.94 -5.99 -2.82
C ASP A 50 5.51 -7.43 -3.14
N ILE A 51 4.78 -8.07 -2.21
CA ILE A 51 4.16 -9.38 -2.46
C ILE A 51 3.09 -9.26 -3.56
N MET A 52 2.24 -8.23 -3.50
CA MET A 52 1.20 -8.00 -4.50
C MET A 52 1.80 -7.69 -5.88
N LEU A 53 2.92 -6.97 -5.93
CA LEU A 53 3.67 -6.73 -7.17
C LEU A 53 4.04 -8.06 -7.83
N LEU A 54 4.61 -9.01 -7.09
CA LEU A 54 4.96 -10.33 -7.64
C LEU A 54 3.72 -11.13 -8.06
N LEU A 55 2.65 -11.09 -7.26
CA LEU A 55 1.41 -11.81 -7.57
C LEU A 55 0.67 -11.23 -8.78
N SER A 56 0.81 -9.93 -9.06
CA SER A 56 0.16 -9.26 -10.20
C SER A 56 0.55 -9.85 -11.56
N ALA A 57 1.67 -10.57 -11.65
CA ALA A 57 2.07 -11.30 -12.85
C ALA A 57 1.18 -12.51 -13.16
N SER A 58 0.38 -12.98 -12.19
CA SER A 58 -0.41 -14.21 -12.30
C SER A 58 -1.76 -14.13 -11.62
N VAL A 59 -2.21 -12.94 -11.22
CA VAL A 59 -3.53 -12.66 -10.64
C VAL A 59 -3.98 -11.29 -11.16
N ASN A 60 -5.15 -11.24 -11.79
CA ASN A 60 -5.78 -9.97 -12.16
C ASN A 60 -6.17 -9.21 -10.89
N MET A 61 -5.49 -8.11 -10.60
CA MET A 61 -5.71 -7.32 -9.39
C MET A 61 -5.45 -5.83 -9.61
N THR A 62 -6.08 -5.01 -8.78
CA THR A 62 -5.80 -3.56 -8.68
C THR A 62 -5.35 -3.21 -7.26
N ILE A 63 -4.49 -2.19 -7.15
CA ILE A 63 -4.01 -1.68 -5.86
C ILE A 63 -4.30 -0.18 -5.81
N SER A 64 -5.08 0.23 -4.82
CA SER A 64 -5.44 1.62 -4.55
C SER A 64 -4.82 2.08 -3.23
N PHE A 65 -4.03 3.16 -3.27
CA PHE A 65 -3.58 3.84 -2.06
C PHE A 65 -4.60 4.92 -1.70
N ILE A 66 -5.20 4.81 -0.52
CA ILE A 66 -6.41 5.58 -0.18
C ILE A 66 -6.14 6.48 1.03
N TRP A 67 -6.48 7.76 0.90
CA TRP A 67 -6.47 8.69 2.03
C TRP A 67 -7.67 9.64 1.96
N LYS A 68 -7.71 10.70 2.76
CA LYS A 68 -8.74 11.75 2.72
C LYS A 68 -8.81 12.43 1.36
N GLU A 69 -7.66 12.62 0.73
CA GLU A 69 -7.50 13.26 -0.59
C GLU A 69 -6.39 12.53 -1.35
N ALA A 70 -6.50 12.51 -2.69
CA ALA A 70 -5.43 12.02 -3.55
C ALA A 70 -4.20 12.95 -3.48
N GLY A 71 -3.01 12.38 -3.64
CA GLY A 71 -1.74 13.10 -3.56
C GLY A 71 -0.82 12.66 -2.40
N PRO A 72 0.20 13.46 -2.03
CA PRO A 72 1.22 13.05 -1.06
C PRO A 72 0.68 12.86 0.35
N VAL A 73 0.93 11.68 0.91
CA VAL A 73 0.75 11.38 2.32
C VAL A 73 2.10 11.05 2.94
N TRP A 74 2.50 11.83 3.95
CA TRP A 74 3.80 11.69 4.59
C TRP A 74 3.78 10.63 5.69
N ALA A 75 4.78 9.76 5.72
CA ALA A 75 4.97 8.76 6.78
C ALA A 75 5.45 9.36 8.11
N ARG A 76 5.65 10.68 8.18
CA ARG A 76 5.95 11.39 9.42
C ARG A 76 4.65 11.66 10.18
N SER A 77 4.58 11.17 11.43
CA SER A 77 3.45 11.51 12.31
C SER A 77 3.50 13.00 12.66
N PRO A 78 2.35 13.71 12.63
CA PRO A 78 2.28 15.09 13.09
C PRO A 78 2.67 15.28 14.56
N ALA A 79 2.58 14.23 15.38
CA ALA A 79 3.03 14.25 16.79
C ALA A 79 4.56 14.21 16.95
N THR A 80 5.32 13.89 15.89
CA THR A 80 6.77 13.69 16.02
C THR A 80 7.52 15.01 16.11
N GLN A 81 8.11 15.26 17.29
CA GLN A 81 8.97 16.42 17.56
C GLN A 81 10.45 16.20 17.17
N LEU A 82 10.86 14.95 16.95
CA LEU A 82 12.21 14.62 16.52
C LEU A 82 12.45 15.03 15.06
N PRO A 83 13.68 15.45 14.68
CA PRO A 83 14.03 15.80 13.31
C PRO A 83 14.23 14.53 12.44
N ILE A 84 13.18 13.74 12.28
CA ILE A 84 13.20 12.56 11.42
C ILE A 84 12.81 12.92 9.99
N GLN A 85 13.50 12.30 9.03
CA GLN A 85 13.10 12.27 7.64
C GLN A 85 12.15 11.10 7.43
N ALA A 86 11.04 11.33 6.73
CA ALA A 86 10.11 10.27 6.38
C ALA A 86 9.70 10.43 4.91
N PRO A 87 9.57 9.34 4.15
CA PRO A 87 9.08 9.41 2.78
C PRO A 87 7.62 9.85 2.74
N SER A 88 7.17 10.26 1.56
CA SER A 88 5.74 10.36 1.24
C SER A 88 5.36 9.32 0.20
N PHE A 89 4.10 8.90 0.23
CA PHE A 89 3.50 7.99 -0.73
C PHE A 89 2.34 8.71 -1.41
N MET A 90 2.09 8.41 -2.68
CA MET A 90 0.93 8.95 -3.39
C MET A 90 -0.32 8.15 -3.03
N ALA A 91 -1.28 8.79 -2.37
CA ALA A 91 -2.66 8.34 -2.40
C ALA A 91 -3.18 8.51 -3.83
N THR A 92 -3.67 7.42 -4.41
CA THR A 92 -4.29 7.41 -5.74
C THR A 92 -5.76 7.79 -5.68
N HIS A 93 -6.40 7.61 -4.52
CA HIS A 93 -7.82 7.83 -4.30
C HIS A 93 -8.07 8.52 -2.95
N SER A 94 -9.15 9.29 -2.88
CA SER A 94 -9.76 9.74 -1.64
C SER A 94 -10.68 8.65 -1.05
N PHE A 95 -11.14 8.82 0.19
CA PHE A 95 -12.19 7.95 0.75
C PHE A 95 -13.50 8.04 -0.04
N ALA A 96 -13.77 9.20 -0.66
CA ALA A 96 -15.01 9.44 -1.40
C ALA A 96 -15.00 8.84 -2.82
N ASP A 97 -13.83 8.73 -3.45
CA ASP A 97 -13.69 8.23 -4.83
C ASP A 97 -13.04 6.84 -4.92
N ALA A 98 -12.64 6.24 -3.79
CA ALA A 98 -12.11 4.89 -3.76
C ALA A 98 -13.08 3.90 -4.46
N PRO A 99 -12.60 2.98 -5.31
CA PRO A 99 -13.44 1.99 -5.97
C PRO A 99 -13.94 0.92 -4.99
N PRO A 100 -14.94 0.10 -5.33
CA PRO A 100 -15.26 -1.10 -4.58
C PRO A 100 -14.01 -1.94 -4.32
N LEU A 101 -13.92 -2.52 -3.11
CA LEU A 101 -12.73 -3.27 -2.68
C LEU A 101 -13.14 -4.66 -2.21
N ASP A 102 -12.28 -5.63 -2.51
CA ASP A 102 -12.32 -6.97 -1.93
C ASP A 102 -11.48 -7.04 -0.65
N ILE A 103 -10.34 -6.36 -0.63
CA ILE A 103 -9.39 -6.37 0.49
C ILE A 103 -9.09 -4.94 0.90
N LEU A 104 -9.12 -4.67 2.20
CA LEU A 104 -8.65 -3.41 2.77
C LEU A 104 -7.52 -3.70 3.76
N LEU A 105 -6.37 -3.05 3.59
CA LEU A 105 -5.23 -3.15 4.48
C LEU A 105 -5.02 -1.85 5.26
N ILE A 106 -4.95 -1.99 6.59
CA ILE A 106 -4.71 -0.89 7.52
C ILE A 106 -3.28 -1.02 8.09
N PRO A 107 -2.32 -0.17 7.66
CA PRO A 107 -0.98 -0.20 8.21
C PRO A 107 -0.96 0.35 9.64
N GLY A 108 0.13 0.12 10.36
CA GLY A 108 0.42 0.76 11.63
C GLY A 108 1.24 2.04 11.47
N GLY A 109 1.93 2.42 12.55
CA GLY A 109 2.77 3.62 12.64
C GLY A 109 2.33 4.59 13.72
N GLY A 110 3.16 5.59 14.00
CA GLY A 110 2.87 6.63 14.99
C GLY A 110 1.62 7.46 14.67
N GLY A 111 1.21 7.49 13.40
CA GLY A 111 -0.04 8.10 12.95
C GLY A 111 -1.28 7.46 13.57
N SER A 112 -1.30 6.14 13.77
CA SER A 112 -2.44 5.45 14.39
C SER A 112 -2.76 5.97 15.80
N GLN A 113 -1.73 6.28 16.59
CA GLN A 113 -1.88 6.86 17.92
C GLN A 113 -2.29 8.33 17.84
N TYR A 114 -1.72 9.06 16.87
CA TYR A 114 -2.05 10.47 16.65
C TYR A 114 -3.52 10.65 16.26
N LEU A 115 -4.05 9.87 15.31
CA LEU A 115 -5.46 9.92 14.89
C LEU A 115 -6.40 9.73 16.08
N SER A 116 -6.12 8.72 16.92
CA SER A 116 -6.88 8.48 18.16
C SER A 116 -6.78 9.67 19.13
N ALA A 117 -5.58 10.23 19.33
CA ALA A 117 -5.36 11.35 20.23
C ALA A 117 -6.09 12.64 19.82
N VAL A 118 -6.29 12.85 18.51
CA VAL A 118 -7.04 14.02 17.98
C VAL A 118 -8.50 13.69 17.64
N ASN A 119 -8.97 12.48 17.95
CA ASN A 119 -10.31 11.99 17.63
C ASN A 119 -10.66 12.12 16.13
N ASP A 120 -9.70 11.86 15.26
CA ASP A 120 -9.90 11.85 13.81
C ASP A 120 -10.39 10.48 13.35
N THR A 121 -11.71 10.31 13.31
CA THR A 121 -12.37 9.04 13.05
C THR A 121 -12.58 8.73 11.56
N ALA A 122 -11.86 9.41 10.66
CA ALA A 122 -12.10 9.30 9.22
C ALA A 122 -11.79 7.89 8.67
N VAL A 123 -10.72 7.26 9.18
CA VAL A 123 -10.34 5.90 8.76
C VAL A 123 -11.37 4.89 9.29
N GLU A 124 -11.82 5.05 10.52
CA GLU A 124 -12.86 4.22 11.14
C GLU A 124 -14.19 4.34 10.40
N GLY A 125 -14.54 5.56 9.99
CA GLY A 125 -15.71 5.83 9.15
C GLY A 125 -15.61 5.09 7.81
N PHE A 126 -14.48 5.20 7.12
CA PHE A 126 -14.25 4.50 5.86
C PHE A 126 -14.26 2.97 6.04
N ILE A 127 -13.63 2.43 7.08
CA ILE A 127 -13.67 0.99 7.39
C ILE A 127 -15.12 0.55 7.62
N ARG A 128 -15.91 1.28 8.43
CA ARG A 128 -17.30 0.94 8.72
C ARG A 128 -18.17 0.91 7.46
N GLU A 129 -17.95 1.83 6.54
CA GLU A 129 -18.65 1.88 5.26
C GLU A 129 -18.32 0.66 4.38
N ARG A 130 -17.03 0.29 4.28
CA ARG A 130 -16.56 -0.76 3.36
C ARG A 130 -16.68 -2.17 3.92
N TYR A 131 -16.58 -2.33 5.25
CA TYR A 131 -16.52 -3.63 5.90
C TYR A 131 -17.59 -4.64 5.45
N PRO A 132 -18.88 -4.27 5.28
CA PRO A 132 -19.90 -5.21 4.85
C PRO A 132 -19.66 -5.83 3.45
N SER A 133 -18.90 -5.18 2.58
CA SER A 133 -18.60 -5.68 1.23
C SER A 133 -17.19 -6.27 1.09
N LEU A 134 -16.31 -6.08 2.08
CA LEU A 134 -14.96 -6.63 2.03
C LEU A 134 -14.99 -8.15 2.18
N LYS A 135 -14.17 -8.84 1.39
CA LYS A 135 -13.83 -10.25 1.63
C LYS A 135 -12.84 -10.35 2.80
N TYR A 136 -11.89 -9.41 2.90
CA TYR A 136 -10.89 -9.37 3.96
C TYR A 136 -10.59 -7.95 4.43
N LEU A 137 -10.54 -7.78 5.75
CA LEU A 137 -9.92 -6.63 6.40
C LEU A 137 -8.60 -7.09 7.03
N LEU A 138 -7.50 -6.53 6.58
CA LEU A 138 -6.15 -6.84 7.05
C LEU A 138 -5.60 -5.66 7.85
N SER A 139 -4.77 -5.97 8.85
CA SER A 139 -4.04 -4.95 9.60
C SER A 139 -2.61 -5.36 9.83
N VAL A 140 -1.70 -4.39 9.86
CA VAL A 140 -0.28 -4.61 10.19
C VAL A 140 0.09 -3.78 11.41
N CYS A 141 0.92 -4.36 12.29
CA CYS A 141 1.48 -3.68 13.45
C CYS A 141 0.39 -3.02 14.32
N THR A 142 0.45 -1.71 14.49
CA THR A 142 -0.50 -0.93 15.29
C THR A 142 -1.80 -0.58 14.57
N GLY A 143 -1.92 -0.91 13.29
CA GLY A 143 -3.13 -0.64 12.50
C GLY A 143 -4.36 -1.35 13.05
N VAL A 144 -4.18 -2.47 13.77
CA VAL A 144 -5.25 -3.21 14.45
C VAL A 144 -6.03 -2.39 15.47
N ARG A 145 -5.48 -1.26 15.93
CA ARG A 145 -6.17 -0.36 16.88
C ARG A 145 -7.11 0.65 16.22
N ILE A 146 -7.09 0.76 14.90
CA ILE A 146 -7.94 1.71 14.17
C ILE A 146 -9.35 1.12 13.95
N PRO A 147 -9.54 -0.11 13.46
CA PRO A 147 -10.87 -0.72 13.44
C PRO A 147 -11.39 -0.80 14.88
N GLY A 148 -12.36 0.06 15.21
CA GLY A 148 -13.01 0.11 16.53
C GLY A 148 -13.92 -1.09 16.78
#